data_AF-A0A6P1BWM6-F1
#
_entry.id   AF-A0A6P1BWM6-F1
#
_cell.length_a   1.000
_cell.length_b   1.000
_cell.length_c   1.000
_cell.angle_alpha   90.00
_cell.angle_beta   90.00
_cell.angle_gamma   90.00
#
_symmetry.space_group_name_H-M   'P 1'
#
loop_
_entity.id
_entity.type
_entity.pdbx_description
1 polymer ?
#
loop_
_entity_poly.entity_id
_entity_poly.type
_entity_poly.pdbx_seq_one_letter_code
_entity_poly.pdbx_strand_id
1 'polypeptide(L)'
;MNFPDFDKPLDPNQFSKERWARVPEPIRKSVEQYVAARLPDDILAKLDDLHARGVSIDSDPAFFHFGGGLVVRNLCRERLSDQELAKYCPFCGDWDDFYVAVLAAIGAMRDQRNDPYAYDEDRPIDACARARRAL
;
A
#
# COMPACT_ATOMS: atom_id res chain seq x y z
N MET A 1 31.77 1.75 6.21
CA MET A 1 30.43 2.12 6.70
C MET A 1 29.81 3.03 5.66
N ASN A 2 28.72 2.62 5.03
CA ASN A 2 28.00 3.46 4.07
C ASN A 2 27.03 4.32 4.89
N PHE A 3 27.27 5.63 4.96
CA PHE A 3 26.32 6.54 5.59
C PHE A 3 25.11 6.69 4.65
N PRO A 4 23.87 6.73 5.17
CA PRO A 4 22.73 7.06 4.33
C PRO A 4 22.95 8.44 3.71
N ASP A 5 22.66 8.53 2.42
CA ASP A 5 22.74 9.77 1.66
C ASP A 5 21.62 10.72 2.14
N PHE A 6 21.99 11.72 2.94
CA PHE A 6 21.06 12.69 3.52
C PHE A 6 20.58 13.76 2.52
N ASP A 7 21.15 13.79 1.30
CA ASP A 7 20.77 14.74 0.24
C ASP A 7 19.62 14.21 -0.65
N LYS A 8 19.19 12.97 -0.46
CA LYS A 8 17.99 12.47 -1.14
C LYS A 8 16.76 12.99 -0.38
N PRO A 9 15.84 13.75 -1.01
CA PRO A 9 14.58 14.09 -0.36
C PRO A 9 13.94 12.79 0.09
N LEU A 10 13.71 12.67 1.40
CA LEU A 10 13.00 11.53 1.97
C LEU A 10 11.62 11.52 1.33
N ASP A 11 11.41 10.60 0.39
CA ASP A 11 10.07 10.22 -0.02
C ASP A 11 9.39 9.66 1.24
N PRO A 12 8.38 10.34 1.80
CA PRO A 12 7.73 9.89 3.03
C PRO A 12 7.08 8.51 2.86
N ASN A 13 6.75 8.12 1.62
CA ASN A 13 6.35 6.76 1.31
C ASN A 13 7.51 5.77 1.48
N GLN A 14 8.73 6.14 1.07
CA GLN A 14 9.90 5.29 1.22
C GLN A 14 10.23 5.08 2.71
N PHE A 15 10.21 6.13 3.50
CA PHE A 15 10.42 6.03 4.95
C PHE A 15 9.40 5.11 5.63
N SER A 16 8.12 5.29 5.28
CA SER A 16 7.04 4.45 5.79
C SER A 16 7.21 2.99 5.37
N LYS A 17 7.58 2.74 4.11
CA LYS A 17 7.82 1.39 3.57
C LYS A 17 8.98 0.69 4.28
N GLU A 18 10.09 1.38 4.49
CA GLU A 18 11.28 0.83 5.16
C GLU A 18 10.99 0.46 6.63
N ARG A 19 10.21 1.29 7.33
CA ARG A 19 9.78 1.00 8.70
C ARG A 19 8.78 -0.14 8.74
N TRP A 20 7.80 -0.14 7.83
CA TRP A 20 6.84 -1.23 7.73
C TRP A 20 7.54 -2.55 7.49
N ALA A 21 8.54 -2.60 6.62
CA ALA A 21 9.33 -3.81 6.34
C ALA A 21 10.02 -4.44 7.57
N ARG A 22 10.17 -3.71 8.68
CA ARG A 22 10.66 -4.27 9.96
C ARG A 22 9.66 -5.19 10.64
N VAL A 23 8.37 -5.02 10.36
CA VAL A 23 7.31 -5.92 10.81
C VAL A 23 7.40 -7.22 10.01
N PRO A 24 7.34 -8.40 10.66
CA PRO A 24 7.37 -9.69 9.98
C PRO A 24 6.33 -9.79 8.86
N GLU A 25 6.74 -10.33 7.71
CA GLU A 25 5.89 -10.41 6.51
C GLU A 25 4.52 -11.06 6.75
N PRO A 26 4.36 -12.16 7.53
CA PRO A 26 3.04 -12.74 7.77
C PRO A 26 2.09 -11.78 8.48
N ILE A 27 2.62 -10.97 9.40
CA ILE A 27 1.84 -9.94 10.10
C ILE A 27 1.46 -8.84 9.12
N ARG A 28 2.42 -8.38 8.31
CA ARG A 28 2.17 -7.33 7.31
C ARG A 28 1.07 -7.72 6.34
N LYS A 29 1.19 -8.89 5.71
CA LYS A 29 0.18 -9.42 4.77
C LYS A 29 -1.19 -9.53 5.44
N SER A 30 -1.24 -10.01 6.68
CA SER A 30 -2.49 -10.11 7.43
C SER A 30 -3.15 -8.74 7.67
N VAL A 31 -2.37 -7.71 8.01
CA VAL A 31 -2.89 -6.33 8.16
C VAL A 31 -3.33 -5.77 6.81
N GLU A 32 -2.47 -5.85 5.78
CA GLU A 32 -2.73 -5.35 4.43
C GLU A 32 -4.01 -5.95 3.83
N GLN A 33 -4.20 -7.26 3.93
CA GLN A 33 -5.41 -7.95 3.47
C GLN A 33 -6.66 -7.55 4.26
N TYR A 34 -6.53 -7.42 5.59
CA TYR A 34 -7.64 -7.02 6.46
C TYR A 34 -8.16 -5.62 6.10
N VAL A 35 -7.23 -4.68 5.94
CA VAL A 35 -7.50 -3.29 5.58
C VAL A 35 -8.05 -3.23 4.15
N ALA A 36 -7.43 -3.90 3.19
CA ALA A 36 -7.90 -3.93 1.79
C ALA A 36 -9.37 -4.37 1.65
N ALA A 37 -9.82 -5.30 2.50
CA ALA A 37 -11.20 -5.80 2.48
C ALA A 37 -12.23 -4.87 3.15
N ARG A 38 -11.78 -3.84 3.88
CA ARG A 38 -12.63 -2.96 4.71
C ARG A 38 -12.46 -1.48 4.41
N LEU A 39 -11.57 -1.13 3.47
CA LEU A 39 -11.38 0.24 3.07
C LEU A 39 -12.68 0.78 2.44
N PRO A 40 -13.16 1.94 2.91
CA PRO A 40 -14.21 2.69 2.24
C PRO A 40 -13.88 2.99 0.76
N ASP A 41 -14.91 2.97 -0.09
CA ASP A 41 -14.78 3.15 -1.54
C ASP A 41 -14.20 4.52 -1.92
N ASP A 42 -14.45 5.57 -1.13
CA ASP A 42 -13.92 6.91 -1.36
C ASP A 42 -12.40 6.98 -1.13
N ILE A 43 -11.89 6.26 -0.13
CA ILE A 43 -10.45 6.14 0.11
C ILE A 43 -9.81 5.32 -1.01
N LEU A 44 -10.44 4.23 -1.45
CA LEU A 44 -9.97 3.44 -2.58
C LEU A 44 -9.92 4.27 -3.87
N ALA A 45 -10.98 5.01 -4.18
CA ALA A 45 -11.04 5.88 -5.36
C ALA A 45 -9.94 6.96 -5.32
N LYS A 46 -9.66 7.53 -4.14
CA LYS A 46 -8.56 8.50 -3.97
C LYS A 46 -7.19 7.86 -4.20
N LEU A 47 -6.96 6.65 -3.70
CA LEU A 47 -5.70 5.92 -3.94
C LEU A 47 -5.51 5.60 -5.42
N ASP A 48 -6.58 5.17 -6.10
CA ASP A 48 -6.54 4.88 -7.53
C ASP A 48 -6.26 6.17 -8.36
N ASP A 49 -6.83 7.34 -7.99
CA ASP A 49 -6.51 8.65 -8.63
C ASP A 49 -5.04 9.05 -8.43
N LEU A 50 -4.55 8.96 -7.19
CA LEU A 50 -3.16 9.32 -6.88
C LEU A 50 -2.17 8.43 -7.62
N HIS A 51 -2.46 7.12 -7.68
CA HIS A 51 -1.67 6.17 -8.45
C HIS A 51 -1.69 6.51 -9.95
N ALA A 52 -2.87 6.74 -10.55
CA ALA A 52 -3.00 7.06 -11.96
C ALA A 52 -2.24 8.34 -12.36
N ARG A 53 -2.10 9.27 -11.42
CA ARG A 53 -1.36 10.53 -11.60
C ARG A 53 0.12 10.43 -11.26
N GLY A 54 0.58 9.29 -10.72
CA GLY A 54 1.96 9.11 -10.24
C GLY A 54 2.31 10.03 -9.06
N VAL A 55 1.31 10.42 -8.27
CA VAL A 55 1.47 11.34 -7.15
C VAL A 55 1.57 10.55 -5.85
N SER A 56 2.43 11.04 -4.96
CA SER A 56 2.60 10.49 -3.63
C SER A 56 1.31 10.52 -2.79
N ILE A 57 1.13 9.52 -1.92
CA ILE A 57 -0.04 9.41 -1.02
C ILE A 57 -0.07 10.60 -0.04
N ASP A 58 1.09 11.09 0.39
CA ASP A 58 1.21 12.23 1.29
C ASP A 58 0.87 13.60 0.66
N SER A 59 0.59 13.64 -0.64
CA SER A 59 0.30 14.89 -1.37
C SER A 59 -1.00 15.57 -0.93
N ASP A 60 -1.85 14.86 -0.19
CA ASP A 60 -3.06 15.38 0.44
C ASP A 60 -3.04 15.13 1.96
N PRO A 61 -2.26 15.93 2.73
CA PRO A 61 -2.12 15.74 4.16
C PRO A 61 -3.45 15.86 4.92
N ALA A 62 -4.39 16.69 4.43
CA ALA A 62 -5.68 16.87 5.08
C ALA A 62 -6.53 15.59 5.01
N PHE A 63 -6.55 14.95 3.84
CA PHE A 63 -7.27 13.69 3.66
C PHE A 63 -6.66 12.56 4.48
N PHE A 64 -5.33 12.43 4.50
CA PHE A 64 -4.68 11.29 5.16
C PHE A 64 -4.38 11.50 6.66
N HIS A 65 -4.12 12.71 7.17
CA HIS A 65 -3.88 12.88 8.63
C HIS A 65 -5.16 13.00 9.47
N PHE A 66 -6.28 13.46 8.90
CA PHE A 66 -7.50 13.73 9.67
C PHE A 66 -8.73 12.96 9.17
N GLY A 67 -8.81 12.68 7.86
CA GLY A 67 -9.91 11.95 7.25
C GLY A 67 -9.61 10.46 7.08
N GLY A 68 -9.49 10.03 5.82
CA GLY A 68 -9.31 8.64 5.44
C GLY A 68 -8.13 7.93 6.11
N GLY A 69 -7.03 8.61 6.41
CA GLY A 69 -5.92 7.93 7.10
C GLY A 69 -6.18 7.65 8.58
N LEU A 70 -7.08 8.37 9.28
CA LEU A 70 -7.55 7.94 10.60
C LEU A 70 -8.35 6.64 10.52
N VAL A 71 -9.16 6.47 9.45
CA VAL A 71 -9.91 5.23 9.22
C VAL A 71 -8.95 4.08 8.96
N VAL A 72 -7.98 4.27 8.05
CA VAL A 72 -6.96 3.26 7.73
C VAL A 72 -6.18 2.88 8.99
N ARG A 73 -5.75 3.87 9.77
CA ARG A 73 -5.05 3.66 11.04
C ARG A 73 -5.85 2.80 12.01
N ASN A 74 -7.14 3.07 12.17
CA ASN A 74 -7.98 2.29 13.07
C ASN A 74 -8.16 0.85 12.58
N LEU A 75 -8.33 0.64 11.27
CA LEU A 75 -8.38 -0.71 10.68
C LEU A 75 -7.06 -1.47 10.88
N CYS A 76 -5.92 -0.79 10.76
CA CYS A 76 -4.62 -1.39 11.07
C CYS A 76 -4.53 -1.83 12.54
N ARG A 77 -4.98 -0.97 13.47
CA ARG A 77 -4.99 -1.23 14.91
C ARG A 77 -5.86 -2.41 15.33
N GLU A 78 -6.94 -2.67 14.60
CA GLU A 78 -7.78 -3.85 14.84
C GLU A 78 -7.04 -5.17 14.60
N ARG A 79 -5.97 -5.15 13.79
CA ARG A 79 -5.22 -6.35 13.42
C ARG A 79 -3.81 -6.42 14.01
N LEU A 80 -3.20 -5.27 14.30
CA LEU A 80 -1.92 -5.16 14.99
C LEU A 80 -2.02 -4.02 16.00
N SER A 81 -1.99 -4.33 17.29
CA SER A 81 -2.10 -3.30 18.32
C SER A 81 -0.84 -2.41 18.38
N ASP A 82 -0.97 -1.21 18.93
CA ASP A 82 0.17 -0.29 19.14
C ASP A 82 1.29 -0.95 19.98
N GLN A 83 0.91 -1.78 20.96
CA GLN A 83 1.86 -2.51 21.80
C GLN A 83 2.62 -3.60 21.03
N GLU A 84 1.96 -4.27 20.09
CA GLU A 84 2.61 -5.26 19.23
C GLU A 84 3.49 -4.60 18.19
N LEU A 85 3.04 -3.49 17.58
CA LEU A 85 3.83 -2.69 16.67
C LEU A 85 5.10 -2.16 17.34
N ALA A 86 5.01 -1.70 18.60
CA ALA A 86 6.14 -1.20 19.37
C ALA A 86 7.25 -2.25 19.58
N LYS A 87 6.93 -3.56 19.53
CA LYS A 87 7.96 -4.63 19.60
C LYS A 87 8.88 -4.62 18.38
N TYR A 88 8.38 -4.18 17.24
CA TYR A 88 9.12 -4.14 15.97
C TYR A 88 9.72 -2.75 15.72
N CYS A 89 9.11 -1.70 16.29
CA CYS A 89 9.50 -0.30 16.12
C CYS A 89 9.48 0.46 17.47
N PRO A 90 10.42 0.19 18.39
CA PRO A 90 10.39 0.69 19.78
C PRO A 90 10.56 2.21 19.93
N PHE A 91 11.09 2.91 18.92
CA PHE A 91 11.30 4.36 18.93
C PHE A 91 10.33 5.13 18.03
N CYS A 92 9.35 4.45 17.45
CA CYS A 92 8.58 4.96 16.31
C CYS A 92 7.14 4.41 16.26
N GLY A 93 6.53 4.05 17.39
CA GLY A 93 5.25 3.34 17.45
C GLY A 93 4.01 4.19 17.14
N ASP A 94 4.13 5.21 16.28
CA ASP A 94 2.95 5.90 15.76
C ASP A 94 2.56 5.30 14.41
N TRP A 95 1.29 4.91 14.30
CA TRP A 95 0.74 4.39 13.05
C TRP A 95 0.81 5.40 11.91
N ASP A 96 0.93 6.70 12.23
CA ASP A 96 1.08 7.75 11.25
C ASP A 96 2.33 7.55 10.35
N ASP A 97 3.33 6.82 10.85
CA ASP A 97 4.55 6.45 10.12
C ASP A 97 4.43 5.13 9.31
N PHE A 98 3.31 4.40 9.40
CA PHE A 98 3.16 3.08 8.78
C PHE A 98 1.95 2.94 7.88
N TYR A 99 0.85 3.64 8.16
CA TYR A 99 -0.39 3.42 7.40
C TYR A 99 -0.22 3.80 5.92
N VAL A 100 0.66 4.74 5.60
CA VAL A 100 1.04 5.09 4.21
C VAL A 100 1.65 3.90 3.48
N ALA A 101 2.48 3.09 4.15
CA ALA A 101 3.05 1.88 3.57
C ALA A 101 1.98 0.80 3.34
N VAL A 102 1.01 0.68 4.25
CA VAL A 102 -0.14 -0.22 4.08
C VAL A 102 -0.96 0.20 2.86
N LEU A 103 -1.25 1.50 2.71
CA LEU A 103 -1.97 2.03 1.54
C LEU A 103 -1.19 1.80 0.23
N ALA A 104 0.13 2.00 0.25
CA ALA A 104 0.99 1.74 -0.91
C ALA A 104 0.98 0.25 -1.29
N ALA A 105 1.02 -0.66 -0.31
CA ALA A 105 0.91 -2.10 -0.56
C ALA A 105 -0.46 -2.47 -1.15
N ILE A 106 -1.53 -1.85 -0.68
CA ILE A 106 -2.89 -2.05 -1.20
C ILE A 106 -3.00 -1.56 -2.65
N GLY A 107 -2.45 -0.39 -2.97
CA GLY A 107 -2.34 0.10 -4.35
C GLY A 107 -1.63 -0.92 -5.24
N ALA A 108 -0.44 -1.37 -4.85
CA ALA A 108 0.32 -2.35 -5.61
C ALA A 108 -0.40 -3.70 -5.79
N MET A 109 -1.11 -4.20 -4.76
CA MET A 109 -1.94 -5.41 -4.85
C MET A 109 -3.11 -5.26 -5.84
N ARG A 110 -3.60 -4.03 -6.04
CA ARG A 110 -4.67 -3.74 -7.00
C ARG A 110 -4.11 -3.63 -8.41
N ASP A 111 -2.94 -3.02 -8.59
CA ASP A 111 -2.27 -2.96 -9.89
C ASP A 111 -1.95 -4.35 -10.42
N GLN A 112 -1.44 -5.24 -9.58
CA GLN A 112 -1.19 -6.63 -9.97
C GLN A 112 -2.46 -7.39 -10.38
N ARG A 113 -3.61 -7.05 -9.81
CA ARG A 113 -4.90 -7.62 -10.22
C ARG A 113 -5.44 -7.02 -11.51
N ASN A 114 -5.11 -5.76 -11.78
CA ASN A 114 -5.61 -4.99 -12.91
C ASN A 114 -4.65 -4.97 -14.10
N ASP A 115 -3.44 -5.51 -13.98
CA ASP A 115 -2.49 -5.63 -15.08
C ASP A 115 -3.08 -6.56 -16.17
N PRO A 116 -3.43 -6.03 -17.35
CA PRO A 116 -3.98 -6.83 -18.44
C PRO A 116 -2.95 -7.83 -19.00
N TYR A 117 -1.67 -7.70 -18.62
CA TYR A 117 -0.56 -8.58 -18.98
C TYR A 117 -0.10 -9.48 -17.83
N ALA A 118 -0.75 -9.44 -16.66
CA ALA A 118 -0.47 -10.41 -15.61
C ALA A 118 -0.74 -11.82 -16.16
N TYR A 119 0.33 -12.63 -16.22
CA TYR A 119 0.24 -14.02 -16.69
C TYR A 119 -0.55 -14.82 -15.67
N ASP A 120 -1.81 -15.07 -15.99
CA ASP A 120 -2.74 -15.88 -15.23
C ASP A 120 -2.80 -17.27 -15.88
N GLU A 121 -2.13 -18.27 -15.28
CA GLU A 121 -2.11 -19.65 -15.78
C GLU A 121 -3.51 -20.28 -15.86
N ASP A 122 -4.49 -19.72 -15.13
CA ASP A 122 -5.86 -20.22 -15.06
C ASP A 122 -6.87 -19.38 -15.87
N ARG A 123 -6.45 -18.28 -16.51
CA ARG A 123 -7.34 -17.52 -17.40
C ARG A 123 -7.53 -18.30 -18.71
N PRO A 124 -8.75 -18.78 -19.02
CA PRO A 124 -8.97 -19.47 -20.29
C PRO A 124 -8.56 -18.54 -21.43
N ILE A 125 -7.65 -19.01 -22.27
CA ILE A 125 -7.20 -18.31 -23.47
C ILE A 125 -8.44 -18.14 -24.35
N ASP A 126 -9.09 -16.99 -24.25
CA ASP A 126 -10.24 -16.68 -25.07
C ASP A 126 -9.77 -16.58 -26.52
N ALA A 127 -10.12 -17.61 -27.29
CA ALA A 127 -9.52 -17.94 -28.59
C ALA A 127 -9.86 -16.93 -29.70
N CYS A 128 -10.54 -15.82 -29.40
CA CYS A 128 -10.95 -14.83 -30.40
C CYS A 128 -9.88 -13.79 -30.76
N ALA A 129 -8.81 -13.60 -29.97
CA ALA A 129 -7.83 -12.54 -30.25
C ALA A 129 -6.76 -12.90 -31.31
N ARG A 130 -6.64 -14.17 -31.71
CA ARG A 130 -5.63 -14.63 -32.69
C ARG A 130 -6.12 -14.70 -34.15
N ALA A 131 -7.28 -14.14 -34.47
CA ALA A 131 -7.84 -14.16 -35.83
C ALA A 131 -7.71 -12.84 -36.62
N ARG A 132 -6.96 -11.83 -36.15
CA ARG A 132 -6.75 -10.55 -36.89
C ARG A 132 -5.32 -10.30 -37.34
N ARG A 133 -4.51 -11.34 -37.49
CA ARG A 133 -3.17 -11.24 -38.09
C ARG A 133 -2.86 -12.32 -39.10
N ALA A 134 -3.87 -12.69 -39.88
CA ALA A 134 -3.73 -13.46 -41.10
C ALA A 134 -4.99 -13.27 -41.95
N LEU A 135 -5.14 -12.08 -42.52
CA LEU A 135 -5.75 -11.80 -43.83
C LEU A 135 -5.35 -10.36 -44.22
#